data_AF-A0A2H1J2G0-F1
#
_entry.id   AF-A0A2H1J2G0-F1
#
_cell.length_a   1.000
_cell.length_b   1.000
_cell.length_c   1.000
_cell.angle_alpha   90.00
_cell.angle_beta   90.00
_cell.angle_gamma   90.00
#
_symmetry.space_group_name_H-M   'P 1'
#
loop_
_entity.id
_entity.type
_entity.pdbx_description
1 polymer ?
#
loop_
_entity_poly.entity_id
_entity_poly.type
_entity_poly.pdbx_seq_one_letter_code
_entity_poly.pdbx_strand_id
1 'polypeptide(L)'
;MPSSLSVDHAHGASPALTVAQTLTEEFVDAGIEVAAGAREGKADTDGLVSIGSIASPPMMDMLIHAGHDSDNKVIESLATIAAQRSAGDEGADEGVAELITQHARSHGAEVAVANASGLGRSNFAAPAEITNYLATVAKSDFLTYFVRTLPRAGQEGTLRDRMRNTAAVHRVRAKTGTLTQSRKPILDALAGYVFGQRRSVAFSIVFEEPVARYASKSSIDRIAVSLAEYCA
;
A
#
# COMPACT_ATOMS: atom_id res chain seq x y z
N MET A 1 -9.09 -5.52 17.50
CA MET A 1 -9.27 -4.18 16.88
C MET A 1 -9.80 -4.43 15.49
N PRO A 2 -10.75 -3.64 14.94
CA PRO A 2 -11.36 -4.00 13.67
C PRO A 2 -10.29 -3.98 12.56
N SER A 3 -10.20 -5.10 11.84
CA SER A 3 -9.34 -5.23 10.66
C SER A 3 -9.77 -4.20 9.60
N SER A 4 -8.81 -3.77 8.81
CA SER A 4 -8.90 -2.73 7.76
C SER A 4 -10.00 -2.92 6.70
N LEU A 5 -10.73 -4.04 6.74
CA LEU A 5 -11.92 -4.30 5.94
C LEU A 5 -13.17 -3.51 6.39
N SER A 6 -13.16 -2.87 7.56
CA SER A 6 -14.33 -2.15 8.08
C SER A 6 -14.37 -0.64 7.81
N VAL A 7 -13.49 -0.10 6.96
CA VAL A 7 -13.50 1.35 6.63
C VAL A 7 -14.27 1.60 5.33
N ASP A 8 -15.54 1.21 5.35
CA ASP A 8 -16.58 1.91 4.61
C ASP A 8 -17.84 1.87 5.46
N HIS A 9 -18.49 3.02 5.61
CA HIS A 9 -19.68 3.24 6.42
C HIS A 9 -20.92 2.53 5.84
N ALA A 10 -20.91 1.20 5.76
CA ALA A 10 -22.10 0.38 5.59
C ALA A 10 -22.41 -0.28 6.93
N HIS A 11 -23.31 0.32 7.70
CA HIS A 11 -23.95 -0.39 8.80
C HIS A 11 -24.84 -1.47 8.18
N GLY A 12 -24.44 -2.76 8.25
CA GLY A 12 -25.35 -3.84 7.85
C GLY A 12 -24.80 -5.26 7.80
N ALA A 13 -23.69 -5.53 7.12
CA ALA A 13 -23.22 -6.89 6.86
C ALA A 13 -21.69 -6.96 6.74
N SER A 14 -21.09 -8.09 7.11
CA SER A 14 -19.66 -8.34 6.87
C SER A 14 -19.37 -8.45 5.36
N PRO A 15 -18.15 -8.12 4.89
CA PRO A 15 -17.80 -8.28 3.47
C PRO A 15 -18.03 -9.70 2.95
N ALA A 16 -17.78 -10.73 3.78
CA ALA A 16 -18.02 -12.12 3.42
C ALA A 16 -19.52 -12.40 3.20
N LEU A 17 -20.39 -11.86 4.07
CA LEU A 17 -21.84 -12.00 3.91
C LEU A 17 -22.34 -11.28 2.66
N THR A 18 -21.85 -10.07 2.38
CA THR A 18 -22.21 -9.33 1.16
C THR A 18 -21.85 -10.11 -0.09
N VAL A 19 -20.65 -10.70 -0.16
CA VAL A 19 -20.25 -11.54 -1.30
C VAL A 19 -21.15 -12.76 -1.44
N ALA A 20 -21.46 -13.44 -0.34
CA ALA A 20 -22.36 -14.60 -0.36
C ALA A 20 -23.78 -14.24 -0.82
N GLN A 21 -24.28 -13.06 -0.42
CA GLN A 21 -25.58 -12.54 -0.85
C GLN A 21 -25.58 -12.24 -2.35
N THR A 22 -24.61 -11.47 -2.84
CA THR A 22 -24.49 -11.17 -4.28
C THR A 22 -24.34 -12.44 -5.11
N LEU A 23 -23.54 -13.42 -4.66
CA LEU A 23 -23.42 -14.69 -5.38
C LEU A 23 -24.73 -15.49 -5.42
N THR A 24 -25.52 -15.42 -4.35
CA THR A 24 -26.85 -16.06 -4.30
C THR A 24 -27.80 -15.41 -5.30
N GLU A 25 -27.81 -14.07 -5.37
CA GLU A 25 -28.61 -13.31 -6.33
C GLU A 25 -28.23 -13.68 -7.78
N GLU A 26 -26.94 -13.70 -8.11
CA GLU A 26 -26.45 -14.07 -9.45
C GLU A 26 -26.80 -15.51 -9.84
N PHE A 27 -26.80 -16.46 -8.89
CA PHE A 27 -27.24 -17.83 -9.17
C PHE A 27 -28.74 -17.92 -9.45
N VAL A 28 -29.57 -17.21 -8.67
CA VAL A 28 -31.02 -17.17 -8.88
C VAL A 28 -31.36 -16.55 -10.23
N ASP A 29 -30.68 -15.45 -10.60
CA ASP A 29 -30.85 -14.79 -11.90
C ASP A 29 -30.42 -15.68 -13.07
N ALA A 30 -29.44 -16.54 -12.84
CA ALA A 30 -29.02 -17.58 -13.80
C ALA A 30 -29.96 -18.81 -13.84
N GLY A 31 -31.03 -18.82 -13.04
CA GLY A 31 -32.01 -19.92 -12.98
C GLY A 31 -31.57 -21.11 -12.12
N ILE A 32 -30.56 -20.94 -11.26
CA ILE A 32 -30.10 -21.95 -10.31
C ILE A 32 -30.85 -21.76 -9.00
N GLU A 33 -31.56 -22.81 -8.56
CA GLU A 33 -32.26 -22.78 -7.27
C GLU A 33 -31.26 -22.86 -6.11
N VAL A 34 -31.30 -21.87 -5.21
CA VAL A 34 -30.49 -21.85 -3.98
C VAL A 34 -31.40 -22.12 -2.78
N ALA A 35 -31.25 -23.31 -2.20
CA ALA A 35 -32.17 -23.84 -1.18
C ALA A 35 -32.19 -23.07 0.16
N ALA A 36 -31.12 -22.32 0.47
CA ALA A 36 -30.99 -21.58 1.72
C ALA A 36 -30.32 -20.22 1.49
N GLY A 37 -30.67 -19.23 2.32
CA GLY A 37 -30.08 -17.90 2.25
C GLY A 37 -28.59 -17.88 2.58
N ALA A 38 -27.90 -16.86 2.06
CA ALA A 38 -26.50 -16.61 2.33
C ALA A 38 -26.21 -16.45 3.83
N ARG A 39 -25.15 -17.11 4.31
CA ARG A 39 -24.69 -17.04 5.70
C ARG A 39 -23.17 -16.98 5.76
N GLU A 40 -22.65 -16.31 6.78
CA GLU A 40 -21.21 -16.29 7.08
C GLU A 40 -20.81 -17.51 7.92
N GLY A 41 -19.64 -18.09 7.64
CA GLY A 41 -19.08 -19.20 8.40
C GLY A 41 -18.00 -19.95 7.62
N LYS A 42 -17.30 -20.86 8.30
CA LYS A 42 -16.46 -21.85 7.63
C LYS A 42 -17.35 -22.91 7.00
N ALA A 43 -17.22 -23.10 5.69
CA ALA A 43 -17.88 -24.21 5.00
C ALA A 43 -17.18 -25.52 5.38
N ASP A 44 -17.96 -26.52 5.77
CA ASP A 44 -17.48 -27.90 5.73
C ASP A 44 -17.45 -28.32 4.26
N THR A 45 -16.24 -28.53 3.74
CA THR A 45 -16.03 -28.86 2.34
C THR A 45 -15.86 -30.35 2.11
N ASP A 46 -15.98 -31.19 3.14
CA ASP A 46 -15.86 -32.63 2.97
C ASP A 46 -16.98 -33.17 2.07
N GLY A 47 -16.61 -34.00 1.11
CA GLY A 47 -17.52 -34.53 0.09
C GLY A 47 -18.09 -33.50 -0.91
N LEU A 48 -17.69 -32.22 -0.86
CA LEU A 48 -18.12 -31.22 -1.84
C LEU A 48 -17.26 -31.29 -3.12
N VAL A 49 -17.90 -31.04 -4.26
CA VAL A 49 -17.22 -30.93 -5.56
C VAL A 49 -16.99 -29.46 -5.91
N SER A 50 -15.74 -29.10 -6.25
CA SER A 50 -15.44 -27.77 -6.75
C SER A 50 -16.04 -27.56 -8.14
N ILE A 51 -16.94 -26.58 -8.25
CA ILE A 51 -17.60 -26.22 -9.53
C ILE A 51 -16.91 -25.06 -10.25
N GLY A 52 -15.98 -24.38 -9.58
CA GLY A 52 -15.27 -23.24 -10.16
C GLY A 52 -14.38 -22.51 -9.15
N SER A 53 -13.44 -21.74 -9.67
CA SER A 53 -12.55 -20.88 -8.89
C SER A 53 -12.18 -19.64 -9.70
N ILE A 54 -12.00 -18.51 -9.03
CA ILE A 54 -11.50 -17.28 -9.64
C ILE A 54 -10.08 -17.04 -9.14
N ALA A 55 -9.12 -16.97 -10.05
CA ALA A 55 -7.75 -16.58 -9.71
C ALA A 55 -7.65 -15.06 -9.58
N SER A 56 -6.90 -14.59 -8.58
CA SER A 56 -6.53 -13.17 -8.49
C SER A 56 -5.57 -12.77 -9.62
N PRO A 57 -5.40 -11.47 -9.88
CA PRO A 57 -4.24 -10.99 -10.62
C PRO A 57 -2.92 -11.46 -9.95
N PRO A 58 -1.81 -11.51 -10.70
CA PRO A 58 -0.49 -11.76 -10.13
C PRO A 58 -0.19 -10.80 -8.98
N MET A 59 0.46 -11.29 -7.92
CA MET A 59 0.80 -10.48 -6.75
C MET A 59 1.55 -9.19 -7.10
N MET A 60 2.45 -9.23 -8.08
CA MET A 60 3.18 -8.03 -8.52
C MET A 60 2.25 -6.96 -9.12
N ASP A 61 1.18 -7.34 -9.80
CA ASP A 61 0.23 -6.38 -10.38
C ASP A 61 -0.60 -5.73 -9.27
N MET A 62 -0.98 -6.51 -8.25
CA MET A 62 -1.66 -6.00 -7.05
C MET A 62 -0.76 -5.04 -6.24
N LEU A 63 0.53 -5.35 -6.11
CA LEU A 63 1.52 -4.48 -5.46
C LEU A 63 1.77 -3.19 -6.25
N ILE A 64 1.79 -3.27 -7.58
CA ILE A 64 1.89 -2.08 -8.44
C ILE A 64 0.66 -1.19 -8.28
N HIS A 65 -0.55 -1.78 -8.34
CA HIS A 65 -1.81 -1.08 -8.09
C HIS A 65 -1.80 -0.39 -6.72
N ALA A 66 -1.52 -1.14 -5.65
CA ALA A 66 -1.47 -0.62 -4.29
C ALA A 66 -0.44 0.50 -4.11
N GLY A 67 0.74 0.36 -4.73
CA GLY A 67 1.80 1.37 -4.65
C GLY A 67 1.48 2.64 -5.44
N HIS A 68 0.92 2.50 -6.64
CA HIS A 68 0.61 3.62 -7.53
C HIS A 68 -0.60 4.41 -7.05
N ASP A 69 -1.68 3.73 -6.67
CA ASP A 69 -2.94 4.37 -6.31
C ASP A 69 -3.10 4.56 -4.80
N SER A 70 -2.14 4.06 -4.01
CA SER A 70 -2.17 4.08 -2.54
C SER A 70 -3.38 3.34 -1.97
N ASP A 71 -3.69 2.18 -2.55
CA ASP A 71 -4.84 1.35 -2.15
C ASP A 71 -4.57 0.63 -0.82
N ASN A 72 -5.17 1.16 0.24
CA ASN A 72 -5.01 0.63 1.59
C ASN A 72 -5.62 -0.77 1.75
N LYS A 73 -6.73 -1.07 1.07
CA LYS A 73 -7.41 -2.37 1.23
C LYS A 73 -6.55 -3.49 0.65
N VAL A 74 -5.96 -3.25 -0.53
CA VAL A 74 -5.08 -4.23 -1.20
C VAL A 74 -3.81 -4.46 -0.38
N ILE A 75 -3.12 -3.41 0.09
CA ILE A 75 -1.86 -3.59 0.81
C ILE A 75 -2.05 -4.27 2.17
N GLU A 76 -3.13 -3.96 2.89
CA GLU A 76 -3.44 -4.63 4.15
C GLU A 76 -3.76 -6.11 3.92
N SER A 77 -4.57 -6.43 2.91
CA SER A 77 -4.89 -7.83 2.58
C SER A 77 -3.65 -8.64 2.22
N LEU A 78 -2.77 -8.07 1.38
CA LEU A 78 -1.51 -8.72 0.99
C LEU A 78 -0.56 -8.90 2.20
N ALA A 79 -0.49 -7.91 3.08
CA ALA A 79 0.34 -7.99 4.28
C ALA A 79 -0.19 -9.04 5.26
N THR A 80 -1.51 -9.12 5.47
CA THR A 80 -2.14 -10.16 6.29
C THR A 80 -1.86 -11.56 5.73
N ILE A 81 -1.99 -11.76 4.42
CA ILE A 81 -1.65 -13.05 3.79
C ILE A 81 -0.17 -13.38 3.97
N ALA A 82 0.72 -12.40 3.84
CA ALA A 82 2.15 -12.60 4.06
C ALA A 82 2.45 -13.01 5.51
N ALA A 83 1.84 -12.31 6.48
CA ALA A 83 1.98 -12.62 7.90
C ALA A 83 1.47 -14.03 8.24
N GLN A 84 0.29 -14.41 7.76
CA GLN A 84 -0.28 -15.75 7.94
C GLN A 84 0.64 -16.84 7.39
N ARG A 85 1.25 -16.62 6.23
CA ARG A 85 2.21 -17.57 5.64
C ARG A 85 3.53 -17.65 6.40
N SER A 86 3.95 -16.56 7.04
CA SER A 86 5.20 -16.51 7.82
C SER A 86 5.06 -17.09 9.22
N ALA A 87 3.92 -16.88 9.89
CA ALA A 87 3.70 -17.29 11.27
C ALA A 87 2.98 -18.64 11.43
N GLY A 88 2.34 -19.15 10.37
CA GLY A 88 1.30 -20.17 10.49
C GLY A 88 -0.05 -19.56 10.91
N ASP A 89 -1.11 -20.37 10.97
CA ASP A 89 -2.52 -19.92 11.12
C ASP A 89 -2.85 -19.13 12.41
N GLU A 90 -1.93 -19.00 13.37
CA GLU A 90 -2.23 -18.50 14.73
C GLU A 90 -1.92 -17.00 15.00
N GLY A 91 -1.46 -16.20 14.02
CA GLY A 91 -1.05 -14.81 14.30
C GLY A 91 -1.19 -13.81 13.14
N ALA A 92 -2.42 -13.47 12.73
CA ALA A 92 -2.65 -12.59 11.57
C ALA A 92 -2.54 -11.08 11.87
N ASP A 93 -2.97 -10.61 13.05
CA ASP A 93 -3.03 -9.16 13.34
C ASP A 93 -1.73 -8.59 13.94
N GLU A 94 -1.07 -9.30 14.86
CA GLU A 94 0.26 -8.92 15.37
C GLU A 94 1.37 -9.30 14.39
N GLY A 95 1.15 -10.36 13.59
CA GLY A 95 2.13 -10.85 12.63
C GLY A 95 2.47 -9.84 11.53
N VAL A 96 1.54 -8.97 11.13
CA VAL A 96 1.83 -7.93 10.11
C VAL A 96 2.84 -6.90 10.63
N ALA A 97 2.56 -6.33 11.80
CA ALA A 97 3.43 -5.33 12.42
C ALA A 97 4.82 -5.90 12.69
N GLU A 98 4.88 -7.13 13.22
CA GLU A 98 6.12 -7.83 13.47
C GLU A 98 6.88 -8.14 12.18
N LEU A 99 6.21 -8.71 11.17
CA LEU A 99 6.82 -9.04 9.87
C LEU A 99 7.46 -7.80 9.23
N ILE A 100 6.74 -6.68 9.18
CA ILE A 100 7.25 -5.44 8.57
C ILE A 100 8.40 -4.87 9.40
N THR A 101 8.29 -4.87 10.73
CA THR A 101 9.33 -4.34 11.62
C THR A 101 10.60 -5.18 11.54
N GLN A 102 10.50 -6.51 11.51
CA GLN A 102 11.63 -7.42 11.35
C GLN A 102 12.29 -7.24 9.98
N HIS A 103 11.49 -7.15 8.91
CA HIS A 103 12.00 -6.89 7.56
C HIS A 103 12.71 -5.54 7.45
N ALA A 104 12.17 -4.48 8.04
CA ALA A 104 12.83 -3.17 8.06
C ALA A 104 14.17 -3.24 8.81
N ARG A 105 14.19 -3.87 10.00
CA ARG A 105 15.42 -4.06 10.80
C ARG A 105 16.47 -4.87 10.07
N SER A 106 16.09 -5.94 9.38
CA SER A 106 17.03 -6.75 8.58
C SER A 106 17.63 -5.98 7.40
N HIS A 107 17.03 -4.84 7.03
CA HIS A 107 17.52 -3.92 6.01
C HIS A 107 18.12 -2.63 6.61
N GLY A 108 18.38 -2.62 7.92
CA GLY A 108 19.06 -1.55 8.62
C GLY A 108 18.16 -0.38 9.04
N ALA A 109 16.83 -0.55 9.05
CA ALA A 109 15.91 0.51 9.44
C ALA A 109 15.12 0.18 10.71
N GLU A 110 15.05 1.13 11.63
CA GLU A 110 14.24 1.07 12.84
C GLU A 110 12.91 1.82 12.64
N VAL A 111 11.81 1.08 12.74
CA VAL A 111 10.46 1.60 12.54
C VAL A 111 9.51 1.06 13.60
N ALA A 112 8.42 1.79 13.84
CA ALA A 112 7.26 1.29 14.57
C ALA A 112 6.08 1.19 13.60
N VAL A 113 5.51 -0.01 13.50
CA VAL A 113 4.43 -0.32 12.55
C VAL A 113 3.25 -0.88 13.32
N ALA A 114 2.07 -0.31 13.10
CA ALA A 114 0.80 -0.79 13.60
C ALA A 114 -0.05 -1.45 12.51
N ASN A 115 0.11 -1.03 11.25
CA ASN A 115 -0.55 -1.60 10.09
C ASN A 115 0.25 -1.36 8.80
N ALA A 116 -0.11 -2.04 7.71
CA ALA A 116 0.65 -1.99 6.47
C ALA A 116 0.36 -0.74 5.62
N SER A 117 -0.85 -0.18 5.71
CA SER A 117 -1.28 0.96 4.89
C SER A 117 -0.69 2.30 5.33
N GLY A 118 -0.25 2.40 6.59
CA GLY A 118 0.13 3.68 7.18
C GLY A 118 -1.06 4.53 7.62
N LEU A 119 -2.28 3.95 7.67
CA LEU A 119 -3.44 4.64 8.22
C LEU A 119 -3.33 4.81 9.73
N GLY A 120 -3.82 5.95 10.23
CA GLY A 120 -3.72 6.31 11.64
C GLY A 120 -2.39 6.96 11.99
N ARG A 121 -2.13 7.11 13.29
CA ARG A 121 -0.96 7.85 13.82
C ARG A 121 0.03 6.95 14.57
N SER A 122 -0.19 5.64 14.51
CA SER A 122 0.58 4.67 15.28
C SER A 122 1.80 4.14 14.53
N ASN A 123 1.88 4.38 13.21
CA ASN A 123 3.09 4.12 12.44
C ASN A 123 4.06 5.28 12.60
N PHE A 124 5.33 4.95 12.82
CA PHE A 124 6.41 5.93 12.93
C PHE A 124 7.67 5.40 12.25
N ALA A 125 8.28 6.24 11.42
CA ALA A 125 9.58 5.99 10.81
C ALA A 125 10.25 7.35 10.58
N ALA A 126 11.46 7.54 11.12
CA ALA A 126 12.19 8.77 10.86
C ALA A 126 12.61 8.82 9.37
N PRO A 127 12.68 10.00 8.73
CA PRO A 127 13.11 10.11 7.34
C PRO A 127 14.48 9.47 7.05
N ALA A 128 15.39 9.50 8.02
CA ALA A 128 16.69 8.84 7.95
C ALA A 128 16.55 7.30 7.84
N GLU A 129 15.66 6.69 8.61
CA GLU A 129 15.41 5.24 8.60
C GLU A 129 14.80 4.80 7.26
N ILE A 130 13.84 5.57 6.74
CA ILE A 130 13.27 5.32 5.40
C ILE A 130 14.36 5.44 4.32
N THR A 131 15.19 6.47 4.40
CA THR A 131 16.28 6.68 3.43
C THR A 131 17.32 5.56 3.52
N ASN A 132 17.63 5.09 4.73
CA ASN A 132 18.56 3.97 4.93
C ASN A 132 18.00 2.67 4.35
N TYR A 133 16.72 2.35 4.63
CA TYR A 133 16.03 1.22 4.01
C TYR A 133 16.09 1.27 2.48
N LEU A 134 15.75 2.42 1.90
CA LEU A 134 15.77 2.62 0.45
C LEU A 134 17.20 2.46 -0.12
N ALA A 135 18.22 2.96 0.58
CA ALA A 135 19.62 2.81 0.18
C ALA A 135 20.11 1.35 0.26
N THR A 136 19.63 0.58 1.24
CA THR A 136 19.89 -0.86 1.34
C THR A 136 19.21 -1.62 0.20
N VAL A 137 17.92 -1.36 -0.05
CA VAL A 137 17.17 -1.97 -1.17
C VAL A 137 17.79 -1.63 -2.52
N ALA A 138 18.34 -0.43 -2.70
CA ALA A 138 19.01 -0.03 -3.93
C ALA A 138 20.26 -0.87 -4.28
N LYS A 139 20.82 -1.60 -3.31
CA LYS A 139 21.99 -2.46 -3.49
C LYS A 139 21.63 -3.95 -3.62
N SER A 140 20.33 -4.30 -3.63
CA SER A 140 19.88 -5.68 -3.74
C SER A 140 19.16 -5.94 -5.05
N ASP A 141 19.08 -7.22 -5.43
CA ASP A 141 18.33 -7.66 -6.62
C ASP A 141 16.83 -7.35 -6.52
N PHE A 142 16.35 -7.08 -5.31
CA PHE A 142 14.96 -6.71 -5.04
C PHE A 142 14.59 -5.33 -5.61
N LEU A 143 15.56 -4.44 -5.86
CA LEU A 143 15.32 -3.09 -6.40
C LEU A 143 14.44 -3.13 -7.66
N THR A 144 14.68 -4.06 -8.57
CA THR A 144 13.98 -4.17 -9.85
C THR A 144 12.47 -4.40 -9.66
N TYR A 145 12.09 -5.15 -8.63
CA TYR A 145 10.68 -5.40 -8.30
C TYR A 145 10.11 -4.26 -7.45
N PHE A 146 10.85 -3.81 -6.44
CA PHE A 146 10.43 -2.76 -5.53
C PHE A 146 10.15 -1.44 -6.26
N VAL A 147 11.03 -1.03 -7.17
CA VAL A 147 10.88 0.23 -7.89
C VAL A 147 9.62 0.25 -8.77
N ARG A 148 9.14 -0.92 -9.23
CA ARG A 148 7.92 -1.02 -10.05
C ARG A 148 6.67 -0.59 -9.28
N THR A 149 6.65 -0.81 -7.95
CA THR A 149 5.54 -0.39 -7.09
C THR A 149 5.53 1.11 -6.83
N LEU A 150 6.62 1.82 -7.15
CA LEU A 150 6.72 3.27 -6.99
C LEU A 150 6.27 3.98 -8.27
N PRO A 151 5.25 4.87 -8.20
CA PRO A 151 4.79 5.61 -9.37
C PRO A 151 5.87 6.58 -9.89
N ARG A 152 5.95 6.73 -11.21
CA ARG A 152 6.77 7.75 -11.88
C ARG A 152 6.14 9.14 -11.82
N ALA A 153 6.95 10.14 -11.50
CA ALA A 153 6.57 11.55 -11.57
C ALA A 153 6.06 11.95 -12.96
N GLY A 154 4.91 12.62 -12.98
CA GLY A 154 4.26 13.12 -14.19
C GLY A 154 3.56 12.05 -15.06
N GLN A 155 3.46 10.80 -14.60
CA GLN A 155 2.96 9.68 -15.43
C GLN A 155 2.02 8.71 -14.73
N GLU A 156 2.33 8.31 -13.50
CA GLU A 156 1.68 7.16 -12.87
C GLU A 156 1.10 7.50 -11.50
N GLY A 157 0.02 6.80 -11.15
CA GLY A 157 -0.56 6.81 -9.81
C GLY A 157 -0.75 8.20 -9.20
N THR A 158 -0.45 8.31 -7.91
CA THR A 158 -0.52 9.55 -7.13
C THR A 158 0.47 10.64 -7.56
N LEU A 159 1.39 10.36 -8.49
CA LEU A 159 2.33 11.33 -9.05
C LEU A 159 2.01 11.73 -10.49
N ARG A 160 0.94 11.20 -11.10
CA ARG A 160 0.56 11.44 -12.50
C ARG A 160 0.50 12.91 -12.89
N ASP A 161 0.00 13.75 -11.99
CA ASP A 161 -0.17 15.19 -12.24
C ASP A 161 0.81 16.07 -11.45
N ARG A 162 1.83 15.45 -10.82
CA ARG A 162 2.87 16.15 -10.05
C ARG A 162 4.17 16.23 -10.83
N MET A 163 4.87 17.35 -10.68
CA MET A 163 6.20 17.60 -11.27
C MET A 163 6.26 17.45 -12.81
N ARG A 164 5.14 17.62 -13.52
CA ARG A 164 5.10 17.63 -14.99
C ARG A 164 5.97 18.76 -15.54
N ASN A 165 6.57 18.53 -16.71
CA ASN A 165 7.42 19.50 -17.40
C ASN A 165 8.65 19.97 -16.59
N THR A 166 9.19 19.09 -15.74
CA THR A 166 10.40 19.36 -14.94
C THR A 166 11.44 18.25 -15.15
N ALA A 167 12.65 18.43 -14.59
CA ALA A 167 13.68 17.39 -14.57
C ALA A 167 13.24 16.11 -13.83
N ALA A 168 12.21 16.15 -12.97
CA ALA A 168 11.76 14.99 -12.22
C ALA A 168 11.05 13.93 -13.09
N VAL A 169 10.49 14.33 -14.23
CA VAL A 169 9.76 13.42 -15.12
C VAL A 169 10.69 12.28 -15.57
N HIS A 170 10.22 11.04 -15.51
CA HIS A 170 10.98 9.79 -15.74
C HIS A 170 12.12 9.48 -14.74
N ARG A 171 12.49 10.41 -13.88
CA ARG A 171 13.65 10.26 -12.97
C ARG A 171 13.23 9.97 -11.55
N VAL A 172 12.16 10.61 -11.08
CA VAL A 172 11.61 10.40 -9.75
C VAL A 172 10.63 9.23 -9.77
N ARG A 173 10.86 8.25 -8.89
CA ARG A 173 9.92 7.17 -8.55
C ARG A 173 9.75 7.14 -7.05
N ALA A 174 8.55 7.46 -6.57
CA ALA A 174 8.36 7.67 -5.14
C ALA A 174 6.93 7.37 -4.67
N LYS A 175 6.82 6.89 -3.43
CA LYS A 175 5.54 6.69 -2.76
C LYS A 175 5.12 7.98 -2.05
N THR A 176 3.87 8.35 -2.23
CA THR A 176 3.23 9.46 -1.51
C THR A 176 2.61 9.00 -0.19
N GLY A 177 2.65 9.85 0.83
CA GLY A 177 1.85 9.73 2.04
C GLY A 177 1.11 11.04 2.33
N THR A 178 -0.17 10.97 2.66
CA THR A 178 -0.95 12.12 3.15
C THR A 178 -1.89 11.63 4.25
N LEU A 179 -1.78 12.20 5.44
CA LEU A 179 -2.72 11.97 6.54
C LEU A 179 -3.54 13.23 6.77
N THR A 180 -4.85 13.05 6.99
CA THR A 180 -5.77 14.15 7.28
C THR A 180 -6.56 13.90 8.56
N GLN A 181 -6.73 14.95 9.37
CA GLN A 181 -7.62 14.97 10.52
C GLN A 181 -8.62 16.10 10.34
N SER A 182 -9.92 15.81 10.46
CA SER A 182 -10.98 16.81 10.28
C SER A 182 -10.85 17.63 8.98
N ARG A 183 -10.50 16.94 7.87
CA ARG A 183 -10.23 17.51 6.52
C ARG A 183 -8.99 18.41 6.41
N LYS A 184 -8.19 18.56 7.47
CA LYS A 184 -6.89 19.25 7.43
C LYS A 184 -5.76 18.24 7.29
N PRO A 185 -4.81 18.43 6.38
CA PRO A 185 -3.63 17.58 6.35
C PRO A 185 -2.82 17.81 7.63
N ILE A 186 -2.38 16.71 8.23
CA ILE A 186 -1.50 16.69 9.40
C ILE A 186 -0.10 16.19 9.03
N LEU A 187 0.02 15.50 7.90
CA LEU A 187 1.28 15.01 7.37
C LEU A 187 1.18 14.91 5.84
N ASP A 188 2.23 15.38 5.16
CA ASP A 188 2.50 15.07 3.76
C ASP A 188 3.93 14.52 3.63
N ALA A 189 4.09 13.43 2.89
CA ALA A 189 5.36 12.77 2.69
C ALA A 189 5.56 12.31 1.25
N LEU A 190 6.83 12.22 0.86
CA LEU A 190 7.28 11.62 -0.38
C LEU A 190 8.62 10.94 -0.13
N ALA A 191 8.70 9.65 -0.43
CA ALA A 191 9.93 8.89 -0.29
C ALA A 191 10.14 7.96 -1.50
N GLY A 192 11.39 7.81 -1.93
CA GLY A 192 11.72 6.99 -3.08
C GLY A 192 13.08 7.30 -3.66
N TYR A 193 13.19 7.19 -4.98
CA TYR A 193 14.45 7.33 -5.71
C TYR A 193 14.38 8.43 -6.75
N VAL A 194 15.53 9.03 -7.00
CA VAL A 194 15.81 9.81 -8.19
C VAL A 194 16.88 9.07 -8.97
N PHE A 195 16.52 8.58 -10.16
CA PHE A 195 17.45 7.94 -11.08
C PHE A 195 18.08 8.99 -11.98
N GLY A 196 19.42 8.99 -12.03
CA GLY A 196 20.19 9.91 -12.85
C GLY A 196 21.34 9.25 -13.58
N GLN A 197 21.85 9.97 -14.58
CA GLN A 197 22.94 9.47 -15.43
C GLN A 197 24.28 9.48 -14.68
N ARG A 198 24.53 10.52 -13.87
CA ARG A 198 25.77 10.66 -13.09
C ARG A 198 25.71 9.96 -11.74
N ARG A 199 24.54 10.03 -11.10
CA ARG A 199 24.26 9.42 -9.79
C ARG A 199 22.78 9.23 -9.62
N SER A 200 22.42 8.27 -8.77
CA SER A 200 21.06 8.10 -8.27
C SER A 200 21.04 8.35 -6.78
N VAL A 201 19.94 8.88 -6.26
CA VAL A 201 19.77 9.15 -4.83
C VAL A 201 18.48 8.53 -4.30
N ALA A 202 18.54 7.97 -3.10
CA ALA A 202 17.35 7.66 -2.30
C ALA A 202 17.01 8.89 -1.44
N PHE A 203 15.73 9.13 -1.19
CA PHE A 203 15.27 10.25 -0.39
C PHE A 203 14.01 9.92 0.40
N SER A 204 13.81 10.64 1.50
CA SER A 204 12.56 10.71 2.25
C SER A 204 12.33 12.14 2.72
N ILE A 205 11.19 12.70 2.36
CA ILE A 205 10.78 14.06 2.73
C ILE A 205 9.45 13.91 3.49
N VAL A 206 9.42 14.39 4.73
CA VAL A 206 8.23 14.41 5.58
C VAL A 206 7.98 15.84 6.02
N PHE A 207 6.73 16.26 5.89
CA PHE A 207 6.25 17.56 6.32
C PHE A 207 5.11 17.33 7.32
N GLU A 208 5.39 17.59 8.60
CA GLU A 208 4.39 17.52 9.66
C GLU A 208 3.69 18.87 9.84
N GLU A 209 2.44 18.83 10.29
CA GLU A 209 1.59 20.00 10.56
C GLU A 209 1.61 21.07 9.44
N PRO A 210 1.29 20.70 8.19
CA PRO A 210 1.34 21.63 7.08
C PRO A 210 0.34 22.77 7.27
N VAL A 211 0.88 23.99 7.40
CA VAL A 211 0.13 25.24 7.68
C VAL A 211 -0.94 25.54 6.61
N ALA A 212 -0.74 25.07 5.37
CA ALA A 212 -1.68 25.20 4.27
C ALA A 212 -1.73 23.92 3.42
N ARG A 213 -2.94 23.51 3.03
CA ARG A 213 -3.25 22.20 2.42
C ARG A 213 -2.46 21.85 1.15
N TYR A 214 -1.95 22.86 0.44
CA TYR A 214 -1.24 22.67 -0.84
C TYR A 214 0.23 23.13 -0.81
N ALA A 215 0.63 23.89 0.20
CA ALA A 215 1.98 24.46 0.25
C ALA A 215 3.06 23.42 0.53
N SER A 216 2.74 22.42 1.37
CA SER A 216 3.60 21.27 1.68
C SER A 216 3.92 20.45 0.43
N LYS A 217 2.90 20.00 -0.31
CA LYS A 217 3.07 19.18 -1.52
C LYS A 217 3.89 19.89 -2.60
N SER A 218 3.65 21.18 -2.82
CA SER A 218 4.45 21.99 -3.76
C SER A 218 5.91 22.13 -3.31
N SER A 219 6.16 22.24 -2.01
CA SER A 219 7.53 22.32 -1.48
C SER A 219 8.26 20.98 -1.58
N ILE A 220 7.57 19.88 -1.31
CA ILE A 220 8.05 18.52 -1.55
C ILE A 220 8.41 18.33 -3.02
N ASP A 221 7.51 18.74 -3.94
CA ASP A 221 7.75 18.65 -5.39
C ASP A 221 8.99 19.45 -5.80
N ARG A 222 9.15 20.68 -5.31
CA ARG A 222 10.34 21.50 -5.61
C ARG A 222 11.63 20.83 -5.13
N ILE A 223 11.65 20.24 -3.94
CA ILE A 223 12.83 19.51 -3.43
C ILE A 223 13.14 18.31 -4.34
N ALA A 224 12.13 17.51 -4.71
CA ALA A 224 12.32 16.36 -5.59
C ALA A 224 12.82 16.75 -6.98
N VAL A 225 12.35 17.87 -7.53
CA VAL A 225 12.85 18.45 -8.80
C VAL A 225 14.30 18.88 -8.66
N SER A 226 14.68 19.59 -7.60
CA SER A 226 16.07 19.99 -7.37
C SER A 226 17.00 18.78 -7.20
N LEU A 227 16.54 17.70 -6.57
CA LEU A 227 17.28 16.43 -6.52
C LEU A 227 17.46 15.82 -7.92
N ALA A 228 16.43 15.89 -8.78
CA ALA A 228 16.50 15.41 -10.16
C ALA A 228 17.50 16.20 -11.01
N GLU A 229 17.53 17.53 -10.85
CA GLU A 229 18.51 18.41 -11.49
C GLU A 229 19.92 18.11 -11.00
N TYR A 230 20.10 17.92 -9.70
CA TYR A 230 21.40 17.55 -9.11
C TYR A 230 21.93 16.20 -9.64
N CYS A 231 21.04 15.25 -9.93
CA CYS A 231 21.41 13.93 -10.43
C CYS A 231 21.65 13.90 -11.95
N ALA A 232 21.29 14.96 -12.69
CA ALA A 232 21.47 15.08 -14.14
C ALA A 232 22.96 15.05 -14.49
#